data_AF-A0A537RN52-F1
#
_entry.id   AF-A0A537RN52-F1
#
_cell.length_a   1.000
_cell.length_b   1.000
_cell.length_c   1.000
_cell.angle_alpha   90.00
_cell.angle_beta   90.00
_cell.angle_gamma   90.00
#
_symmetry.space_group_name_H-M   'P 1'
#
loop_
_entity.id
_entity.type
_entity.pdbx_description
1 polymer ?
#
loop_
_entity_poly.entity_id
_entity_poly.type
_entity_poly.pdbx_seq_one_letter_code
_entity_poly.pdbx_strand_id
1 'polypeptide(L)' 'MLNEVYNSRILELAGNIPRLGRLDNPDATATALSKLCGSTVTIDLKMDGDTVTDFSHQVKACALGQASSSIMARNVI' A
#
# COMPACT_ATOMS: atom_id res chain seq x y z
N MET A 1 0.69 -24.98 -5.32
CA MET A 1 0.75 -24.27 -4.03
C MET A 1 1.69 -23.05 -4.03
N LEU A 2 3.02 -23.16 -4.05
CA LEU A 2 3.88 -21.96 -3.95
C LEU A 2 3.74 -21.02 -5.15
N ASN A 3 3.67 -21.58 -6.36
CA ASN A 3 3.41 -20.84 -7.60
C ASN A 3 1.96 -20.33 -7.72
N GLU A 4 1.02 -20.85 -6.93
CA GLU A 4 -0.35 -20.33 -6.89
C GLU A 4 -0.42 -19.05 -6.05
N VAL A 5 0.32 -19.02 -4.94
CA VAL A 5 0.43 -17.85 -4.05
C VAL A 5 1.34 -16.77 -4.63
N TYR A 6 2.51 -17.15 -5.13
CA TYR A 6 3.46 -16.24 -5.81
C TYR A 6 3.37 -16.37 -7.32
N ASN A 7 2.15 -16.33 -7.84
CA ASN A 7 1.92 -16.30 -9.28
C ASN A 7 2.42 -14.99 -9.90
N SER A 8 2.54 -14.98 -11.22
CA SER A 8 3.06 -13.83 -11.98
C SER A 8 2.32 -12.53 -11.67
N ARG A 9 1.01 -12.60 -11.41
CA ARG A 9 0.20 -11.42 -11.12
C ARG A 9 0.54 -10.80 -9.77
N ILE A 10 0.78 -11.61 -8.74
CA ILE A 10 1.21 -11.12 -7.42
C ILE A 10 2.58 -10.46 -7.53
N LEU A 11 3.52 -11.08 -8.24
CA LEU A 11 4.86 -10.52 -8.41
C LEU A 11 4.83 -9.22 -9.23
N GLU A 12 3.99 -9.15 -10.26
CA GLU A 12 3.78 -7.94 -11.05
C GLU A 12 3.24 -6.78 -10.19
N LEU A 13 2.25 -7.05 -9.35
CA LEU A 13 1.69 -6.04 -8.43
C LEU A 13 2.72 -5.60 -7.39
N ALA A 14 3.46 -6.55 -6.81
CA ALA A 14 4.50 -6.24 -5.82
C ALA A 14 5.63 -5.38 -6.39
N GLY A 15 5.99 -5.59 -7.66
CA GLY A 15 7.03 -4.82 -8.34
C GLY A 15 6.59 -3.45 -8.87
N ASN A 16 5.28 -3.20 -9.02
CA ASN A 16 4.73 -2.00 -9.66
C ASN A 16 3.70 -1.29 -8.78
N ILE A 17 4.10 -0.98 -7.55
CA ILE A 17 3.28 -0.26 -6.57
C ILE A 17 3.25 1.24 -6.94
N PRO A 18 2.08 1.80 -7.28
CA PRO A 18 1.95 3.24 -7.55
C PRO A 18 1.82 4.04 -6.26
N ARG A 19 1.95 5.38 -6.36
CA ARG A 19 1.76 6.32 -5.24
C ARG A 19 2.65 6.05 -4.02
N LEU A 20 3.86 5.51 -4.28
CA LEU A 20 4.89 5.38 -3.25
C LEU A 20 5.44 6.75 -2.86
N GLY A 21 5.58 6.99 -1.55
CA GLY A 21 6.10 8.25 -1.03
C GLY A 21 5.28 8.75 0.16
N ARG A 22 5.36 10.06 0.37
CA ARG A 22 4.56 10.80 1.35
C ARG A 22 3.86 11.94 0.62
N LEU A 23 2.69 12.37 1.10
CA LEU A 23 2.06 13.59 0.64
C LEU A 23 2.70 14.78 1.36
N ASP A 24 2.79 15.93 0.71
CA ASP A 24 3.38 17.14 1.33
C ASP A 24 2.50 17.69 2.47
N ASN A 25 1.18 17.63 2.30
CA ASN A 25 0.20 18.16 3.26
C ASN A 25 -1.00 17.19 3.39
N PRO A 26 -0.83 16.00 4.01
CA PRO A 26 -1.93 15.08 4.22
C PRO A 26 -2.87 15.58 5.32
N ASP A 27 -4.15 15.22 5.22
CA ASP A 27 -5.12 15.46 6.30
C ASP A 27 -4.92 14.47 7.45
N ALA A 28 -4.48 13.24 7.12
CA ALA A 28 -4.14 12.23 8.10
C ALA A 28 -2.98 11.33 7.65
N THR A 29 -2.21 10.87 8.63
CA THR A 29 -1.17 9.85 8.46
C THR A 29 -1.43 8.71 9.45
N ALA A 30 -1.32 7.46 8.99
CA ALA A 30 -1.38 6.29 9.86
C ALA A 30 -0.23 5.32 9.56
N THR A 31 0.27 4.64 10.59
CA THR A 31 1.30 3.60 10.45
C THR A 31 0.86 2.32 11.13
N ALA A 32 0.98 1.19 10.43
CA ALA A 32 0.69 -0.13 10.94
C ALA A 32 1.93 -1.04 10.87
N LEU A 33 2.16 -1.81 11.93
CA LEU A 33 3.25 -2.78 12.06
C LEU A 33 2.68 -4.17 12.31
N SER A 34 3.02 -5.13 11.45
CA SER A 34 2.79 -6.55 11.71
C SER A 34 3.94 -7.11 12.53
N LYS A 35 3.71 -7.35 13.83
CA LYS A 35 4.73 -7.88 14.75
C LYS A 35 5.23 -9.28 14.37
N LEU A 36 4.42 -10.06 13.64
CA LEU A 36 4.75 -11.43 13.27
C LEU A 36 5.84 -11.50 12.18
N CYS A 37 5.78 -10.62 11.19
CA CYS A 37 6.67 -10.65 10.02
C CYS A 37 7.51 -9.37 9.86
N GLY A 38 7.39 -8.41 10.78
CA GLY A 38 8.11 -7.14 10.74
C GLY A 38 7.66 -6.16 9.64
N SER A 39 6.60 -6.50 8.90
CA SER A 39 6.11 -5.62 7.82
C SER A 39 5.52 -4.33 8.40
N THR A 40 5.89 -3.19 7.82
CA THR A 40 5.42 -1.86 8.22
C THR A 40 4.88 -1.12 7.01
N VAL A 41 3.70 -0.51 7.15
CA VAL A 41 3.10 0.36 6.13
C VAL A 41 2.70 1.67 6.78
N THR A 42 3.13 2.77 6.18
CA THR A 42 2.69 4.13 6.53
C THR A 42 1.88 4.68 5.37
N ILE A 43 0.69 5.22 5.65
CA ILE A 43 -0.19 5.83 4.64
C ILE A 43 -0.41 7.30 4.98
N ASP A 44 -0.54 8.11 3.94
CA ASP A 44 -0.98 9.49 3.97
C ASP A 44 -2.26 9.61 3.14
N LEU A 45 -3.21 10.39 3.63
CA LEU A 45 -4.54 10.49 3.04
C LEU A 45 -5.02 11.94 3.01
N LYS A 46 -5.69 12.33 1.92
CA LYS A 46 -6.51 13.54 1.82
C LYS A 46 -7.97 13.19 1.64
N MET A 47 -8.83 13.95 2.30
CA MET A 47 -10.27 13.75 2.32
C MET A 47 -10.99 15.02 1.86
N ASP A 48 -12.08 14.85 1.14
CA ASP A 48 -13.12 15.87 0.95
C ASP A 48 -14.44 15.29 1.46
N GLY A 49 -14.81 15.66 2.68
CA GLY A 49 -15.90 15.01 3.42
C GLY A 49 -15.65 13.51 3.58
N ASP A 50 -16.53 12.71 2.96
CA ASP A 50 -16.47 11.24 2.99
C ASP A 50 -15.69 10.63 1.81
N THR A 51 -15.09 11.45 0.93
CA THR A 51 -14.39 10.99 -0.28
C THR A 51 -12.87 11.12 -0.12
N VAL A 52 -12.12 10.08 -0.48
CA VAL A 52 -10.66 10.14 -0.57
C VAL A 52 -10.27 10.88 -1.85
N THR A 53 -9.50 11.95 -1.73
CA THR A 53 -9.08 12.77 -2.88
C THR A 53 -7.61 12.60 -3.23
N ASP A 54 -6.77 12.19 -2.27
CA ASP A 54 -5.38 11.83 -2.53
C ASP A 54 -4.88 10.80 -1.54
N PHE A 55 -3.87 10.04 -1.96
CA PHE A 55 -3.29 8.93 -1.23
C PHE A 55 -1.83 8.75 -1.61
N SER A 56 -0.98 8.53 -0.62
CA SER A 56 0.36 7.97 -0.83
C SER A 56 0.75 7.04 0.31
N HIS A 57 1.74 6.19 0.08
CA HIS A 57 2.19 5.26 1.11
C HIS A 57 3.68 4.91 1.03
N GLN A 58 4.23 4.52 2.18
CA GLN A 58 5.54 3.89 2.29
C GLN A 58 5.33 2.44 2.73
N VAL A 59 5.81 1.51 1.91
CA VAL A 59 5.56 0.08 2.10
C VAL A 59 6.88 -0.65 2.34
N LYS A 60 7.02 -1.25 3.51
CA LYS A 60 8.10 -2.18 3.86
C LYS A 60 7.47 -3.50 4.27
N ALA A 61 7.12 -4.34 3.29
CA ALA A 61 6.43 -5.60 3.52
C ALA A 61 6.93 -6.70 2.59
N CYS A 62 6.53 -7.95 2.85
CA CYS A 62 6.76 -9.05 1.92
C CYS A 62 5.98 -8.85 0.60
N ALA A 63 6.26 -9.68 -0.42
CA ALA A 63 5.64 -9.55 -1.74
C ALA A 63 4.10 -9.57 -1.70
N LEU A 64 3.47 -10.31 -0.79
CA LEU A 64 2.00 -10.28 -0.62
C LEU A 64 1.51 -8.94 -0.03
N GLY A 65 2.23 -8.39 0.95
CA GLY A 65 1.93 -7.06 1.51
C GLY A 65 2.14 -5.93 0.49
N GLN A 66 3.18 -6.04 -0.33
CA GLN A 66 3.46 -5.14 -1.45
C GLN A 66 2.37 -5.23 -2.53
N ALA A 67 1.96 -6.42 -2.94
CA ALA A 67 0.89 -6.62 -3.91
C ALA A 67 -0.45 -6.07 -3.41
N SER A 68 -0.81 -6.34 -2.15
CA SER A 68 -2.01 -5.78 -1.51
C SER A 68 -1.98 -4.25 -1.49
N SER A 69 -0.84 -3.66 -1.12
CA SER A 69 -0.64 -2.22 -1.13
C SER A 69 -0.78 -1.65 -2.55
N SER A 70 -0.25 -2.32 -3.57
CA SER A 70 -0.43 -1.91 -4.97
C SER A 70 -1.89 -1.91 -5.40
N ILE A 71 -2.70 -2.85 -4.95
CA ILE A 71 -4.14 -2.89 -5.27
C ILE A 71 -4.83 -1.69 -4.63
N MET A 72 -4.57 -1.43 -3.34
CA MET A 72 -5.12 -0.28 -2.63
C MET A 72 -4.80 1.04 -3.36
N ALA A 73 -3.53 1.28 -3.66
CA ALA A 73 -3.08 2.52 -4.29
C ALA A 73 -3.67 2.77 -5.70
N ARG A 74 -4.18 1.74 -6.38
CA ARG A 74 -4.84 1.86 -7.68
C ARG A 74 -6.34 2.15 -7.61
N ASN A 75 -6.98 1.89 -6.47
CA ASN A 75 -8.46 1.88 -6.37
C ASN A 75 -9.01 2.74 -5.22
N VAL A 76 -8.15 3.31 -4.38
CA VAL A 76 -8.58 4.03 -3.17
C VAL A 76 -9.15 5.44 -3.46
N ILE A 77 -8.82 6.01 -4.61
CA ILE A 77 -9.33 7.31 -5.10
C ILE A 77 -10.30 7.03 -6.25
#